data_AF-T1BW66-F1
#
_entry.id   AF-T1BW66-F1
#
_cell.length_a   1.000
_cell.length_b   1.000
_cell.length_c   1.000
_cell.angle_alpha   90.00
_cell.angle_beta   90.00
_cell.angle_gamma   90.00
#
_symmetry.space_group_name_H-M   'P 1'
#
loop_
_entity.id
_entity.type
_entity.pdbx_description
1 polymer ?
#
loop_
_entity_poly.entity_id
_entity_poly.type
_entity_poly.pdbx_seq_one_letter_code
_entity_poly.pdbx_strand_id
1 'polypeptide(L)'
;MIKTLFLQGMYNLSDESMEKEIYDRISFRNFLHYPETVPDSRTIWLFRERLSNTGTDKKIWKHIWKQLEDKGIMIKTGTIQD
;
A
#
# COMPACT_ATOMS: atom_id res chain seq x y z
N MET A 1 -6.22 -2.40 -5.20
CA MET A 1 -6.23 -1.09 -4.52
C MET A 1 -5.77 -1.13 -3.06
N ILE A 2 -6.38 -1.88 -2.13
CA ILE A 2 -5.91 -1.92 -0.72
C ILE A 2 -4.45 -2.37 -0.59
N LYS A 3 -4.06 -3.44 -1.28
CA LYS A 3 -2.66 -3.90 -1.34
C LYS A 3 -1.70 -2.84 -1.87
N THR A 4 -2.15 -2.01 -2.82
CA THR A 4 -1.38 -0.88 -3.35
C THR A 4 -1.13 0.16 -2.27
N LEU A 5 -2.16 0.55 -1.50
CA LEU A 5 -1.99 1.47 -0.37
C LEU A 5 -1.12 0.86 0.75
N PHE A 6 -1.19 -0.46 0.94
CA PHE A 6 -0.31 -1.15 1.88
C PHE A 6 1.16 -1.02 1.47
N LEU A 7 1.50 -1.32 0.20
CA LEU A 7 2.86 -1.11 -0.33
C LEU A 7 3.27 0.36 -0.22
N GLN A 8 2.38 1.28 -0.58
CA GLN A 8 2.63 2.71 -0.50
C GLN A 8 3.02 3.14 0.93
N GLY A 9 2.26 2.70 1.94
CA GLY A 9 2.54 3.00 3.34
C GLY A 9 3.80 2.31 3.88
N MET A 10 4.04 1.05 3.49
CA MET A 10 5.21 0.27 3.93
C MET A 10 6.54 0.83 3.42
N TYR A 11 6.55 1.37 2.20
CA TYR A 11 7.74 1.91 1.55
C TYR A 11 7.78 3.46 1.57
N ASN A 12 6.82 4.10 2.25
CA ASN A 12 6.67 5.56 2.34
C ASN A 12 6.73 6.26 0.96
N LEU A 13 5.99 5.73 -0.01
CA LEU A 13 6.01 6.21 -1.40
C LEU A 13 4.95 7.29 -1.65
N SER A 14 5.25 8.23 -2.53
CA SER A 14 4.22 9.12 -3.11
C SER A 14 3.29 8.34 -4.06
N ASP A 15 2.21 8.95 -4.50
CA ASP A 15 1.31 8.33 -5.51
C ASP A 15 2.04 8.08 -6.84
N GLU A 16 2.85 9.04 -7.29
CA GLU A 16 3.68 8.92 -8.51
C GLU A 16 4.78 7.88 -8.35
N SER A 17 5.44 7.84 -7.19
CA SER A 17 6.47 6.83 -6.92
C SER A 17 5.83 5.44 -6.86
N MET A 18 4.66 5.29 -6.23
CA MET A 18 3.96 4.00 -6.19
C MET A 18 3.61 3.51 -7.60
N GLU A 19 3.09 4.38 -8.46
CA GLU A 19 2.81 4.05 -9.88
C GLU A 19 4.08 3.52 -10.56
N LYS A 20 5.18 4.28 -10.48
CA LYS A 20 6.47 3.90 -11.07
C LYS A 20 7.01 2.59 -10.51
N GLU A 21 7.00 2.41 -9.19
CA GLU A 21 7.55 1.22 -8.53
C GLU A 21 6.74 -0.06 -8.85
N ILE A 22 5.44 0.04 -9.16
CA ILE A 22 4.68 -1.12 -9.67
C ILE A 22 5.21 -1.52 -11.05
N TYR A 23 5.58 -0.56 -11.89
CA TYR A 23 6.18 -0.87 -13.18
C TYR A 23 7.60 -1.43 -13.04
N ASP A 24 8.41 -0.90 -12.14
CA ASP A 24 9.83 -1.23 -12.05
C ASP A 24 10.14 -2.48 -11.21
N ARG A 25 9.35 -2.76 -10.16
CA ARG A 25 9.63 -3.86 -9.23
C ARG A 25 8.76 -5.09 -9.46
N ILE A 26 9.39 -6.19 -9.87
CA ILE A 26 8.74 -7.51 -9.98
C ILE A 26 8.13 -7.95 -8.65
N SER A 27 8.80 -7.67 -7.52
CA SER A 27 8.27 -8.00 -6.19
C SER A 27 6.95 -7.29 -5.88
N PHE A 28 6.78 -6.04 -6.33
CA PHE A 28 5.54 -5.29 -6.17
C PHE A 28 4.44 -5.88 -7.06
N ARG A 29 4.74 -6.15 -8.33
CA ARG A 29 3.79 -6.83 -9.24
C ARG A 29 3.35 -8.18 -8.68
N ASN A 30 4.29 -8.98 -8.19
CA ASN A 30 4.01 -10.28 -7.58
C ASN A 30 3.09 -10.15 -6.35
N PHE A 31 3.38 -9.20 -5.45
CA PHE A 31 2.52 -8.93 -4.28
C PHE A 31 1.09 -8.51 -4.68
N LEU A 32 0.98 -7.73 -5.76
CA LEU A 32 -0.29 -7.30 -6.35
C LEU A 32 -0.96 -8.37 -7.23
N HIS A 33 -0.35 -9.56 -7.35
CA HIS A 33 -0.82 -10.66 -8.21
C HIS A 33 -0.90 -10.29 -9.69
N TYR A 34 0.10 -9.58 -10.21
CA TYR A 34 0.23 -9.21 -11.63
C TYR A 34 -1.05 -8.58 -12.20
N PRO A 35 -1.46 -7.40 -11.70
CA PRO A 35 -2.68 -6.77 -12.18
C PRO A 35 -2.56 -6.46 -13.68
N GLU A 36 -3.63 -6.73 -14.44
CA GLU A 36 -3.69 -6.42 -15.88
C GLU A 36 -3.57 -4.91 -16.15
N THR A 37 -4.10 -4.09 -15.24
CA THR A 37 -4.02 -2.63 -15.29
C THR A 37 -3.37 -2.10 -14.02
N VAL A 38 -2.26 -1.39 -14.18
CA VAL A 38 -1.61 -0.67 -13.09
C VAL A 38 -2.35 0.64 -12.87
N PRO A 39 -2.81 0.95 -11.64
CA PRO A 39 -3.49 2.21 -11.36
C PRO A 39 -2.49 3.36 -11.47
N ASP A 40 -2.89 4.43 -12.16
CA ASP A 40 -2.14 5.68 -12.14
C ASP A 40 -2.19 6.35 -10.75
N SER A 41 -1.27 7.29 -10.54
CA SER A 41 -1.16 8.09 -9.31
C SER A 41 -2.49 8.75 -8.90
N ARG A 42 -3.27 9.25 -9.86
CA ARG A 42 -4.58 9.86 -9.60
C ARG A 42 -5.60 8.85 -9.08
N THR A 43 -5.61 7.64 -9.62
CA THR A 43 -6.48 6.54 -9.21
C THR A 43 -6.14 6.08 -7.80
N ILE A 44 -4.83 6.01 -7.46
CA ILE A 44 -4.36 5.72 -6.11
C ILE A 44 -4.84 6.82 -5.15
N TRP A 45 -4.65 8.09 -5.51
CA TRP A 45 -5.08 9.24 -4.72
C TRP A 45 -6.60 9.24 -4.46
N LEU A 46 -7.41 9.10 -5.51
CA LEU A 46 -8.88 9.06 -5.41
C LEU A 46 -9.36 7.92 -4.50
N PHE A 47 -8.71 6.77 -4.58
CA PHE A 47 -9.04 5.64 -3.72
C PHE A 47 -8.73 5.94 -2.25
N ARG A 48 -7.56 6.53 -1.96
CA ARG A 48 -7.19 6.95 -0.61
C ARG A 48 -8.12 8.03 -0.06
N GLU A 49 -8.46 9.02 -0.88
CA GLU A 49 -9.39 10.10 -0.52
C GLU A 49 -10.76 9.55 -0.12
N ARG A 50 -11.35 8.64 -0.91
CA ARG A 50 -12.64 7.99 -0.60
C ARG A 50 -12.62 7.24 0.73
N LEU A 51 -11.52 6.56 1.03
CA LEU A 51 -11.37 5.85 2.31
C LEU A 51 -11.25 6.81 3.49
N SER A 52 -10.49 7.90 3.33
CA SER A 52 -10.32 8.94 4.34
C SER A 52 -11.65 9.63 4.65
N ASN A 53 -12.43 9.99 3.62
CA ASN A 53 -13.73 10.65 3.77
C ASN A 53 -14.76 9.81 4.55
N THR A 54 -14.59 8.49 4.56
CA THR A 54 -15.47 7.56 5.29
C THR A 54 -14.86 7.09 6.62
N GLY A 55 -13.62 7.49 6.94
CA GLY A 55 -12.85 6.99 8.08
C GLY A 55 -12.52 5.49 8.00
N THR A 56 -12.68 4.89 6.83
CA THR A 56 -12.47 3.45 6.60
C THR A 56 -10.98 3.13 6.51
N ASP A 57 -10.16 4.08 6.07
CA ASP A 57 -8.71 4.01 6.08
C ASP A 57 -8.15 3.57 7.46
N LYS A 58 -8.61 4.22 8.54
CA LYS A 58 -8.19 3.90 9.92
C LYS A 58 -8.58 2.48 10.32
N LYS A 59 -9.79 2.03 9.94
CA LYS A 59 -10.27 0.67 10.22
C LYS A 59 -9.43 -0.36 9.49
N ILE A 60 -9.16 -0.14 8.20
CA ILE A 60 -8.33 -1.02 7.38
C ILE A 60 -6.95 -1.18 8.00
N TRP A 61 -6.27 -0.06 8.32
CA TRP A 61 -4.95 -0.09 8.94
C TRP A 61 -4.96 -0.85 10.26
N LYS A 62 -5.94 -0.58 11.14
CA LYS A 62 -6.10 -1.31 12.40
C LYS A 62 -6.24 -2.83 12.18
N HIS A 63 -7.03 -3.25 11.20
CA HIS A 63 -7.22 -4.67 10.89
C HIS A 63 -5.98 -5.31 10.28
N ILE A 64 -5.22 -4.59 9.46
CA ILE A 64 -3.94 -5.07 8.91
C ILE A 64 -2.94 -5.30 10.06
N TRP A 65 -2.80 -4.31 10.94
CA TRP A 65 -1.91 -4.39 12.10
C TRP A 65 -2.25 -5.56 13.01
N LYS A 66 -3.53 -5.72 13.35
CA LYS A 66 -4.00 -6.85 14.14
C LYS A 66 -3.66 -8.20 13.50
N GLN A 67 -3.85 -8.35 12.19
CA GLN A 67 -3.53 -9.61 11.50
C GLN A 67 -2.02 -9.93 11.49
N LEU A 68 -1.17 -8.91 11.49
CA LEU A 68 0.28 -9.08 11.58
C LEU A 68 0.70 -9.48 13.00
N GLU A 69 0.16 -8.79 14.00
CA GLU A 69 0.37 -9.11 15.43
C GLU A 69 -0.11 -10.53 15.76
N ASP A 70 -1.30 -10.92 15.29
CA ASP A 70 -1.86 -12.26 15.48
C ASP A 70 -0.96 -13.35 14.84
N LYS A 71 -0.09 -12.97 13.88
CA LYS A 71 0.91 -13.85 13.26
C LYS A 71 2.31 -13.73 13.90
N GLY A 72 2.46 -12.95 14.97
CA GLY A 72 3.74 -12.69 15.63
C GLY A 72 4.69 -11.79 14.83
N ILE A 73 4.18 -11.08 13.82
CA ILE A 73 4.96 -10.18 12.96
C ILE A 73 4.87 -8.77 13.53
N MET A 74 5.96 -8.31 14.16
CA MET A 74 6.12 -6.90 14.53
C MET A 74 6.78 -6.13 13.38
N ILE A 75 6.01 -5.30 12.67
CA ILE A 75 6.61 -4.36 11.74
C ILE A 75 7.01 -3.11 12.51
N LYS A 76 8.30 -2.85 12.58
CA LYS A 76 8.81 -1.54 12.94
C LYS A 76 8.75 -0.68 11.68
N THR A 77 7.99 0.42 11.71
CA THR A 77 8.10 1.46 10.68
C THR A 77 9.50 2.03 10.74
N GLY A 78 10.38 1.52 9.88
CA GLY A 78 11.74 1.99 9.68
C GLY A 78 11.91 2.38 8.23
N THR A 79 12.63 3.48 8.00
CA THR A 79 13.06 3.90 6.67
C THR A 79 13.99 2.83 6.11
N ILE A 80 13.71 2.32 4.91
CA ILE A 80 14.71 1.57 4.14
C ILE A 80 15.80 2.58 3.79
N GLN A 81 16.91 2.55 4.52
CA GLN A 81 18.16 3.17 4.07
C GLN A 81 18.84 2.16 3.15
N ASP A 82 19.09 2.58 1.91
CA ASP A 82 20.07 1.95 1.03
C ASP A 82 21.49 2.27 1.51
#